data_AF-A0A0A0BNF6-F1
#
_entry.id   AF-A0A0A0BNF6-F1
#
_cell.length_a   1.000
_cell.length_b   1.000
_cell.length_c   1.000
_cell.angle_alpha   90.00
_cell.angle_beta   90.00
_cell.angle_gamma   90.00
#
_symmetry.space_group_name_H-M   'P 1'
#
loop_
_entity.id
_entity.type
_entity.pdbx_description
1 polymer ?
#
loop_
_entity_poly.entity_id
_entity_poly.type
_entity_poly.pdbx_seq_one_letter_code
_entity_poly.pdbx_strand_id
1 'polypeptide(L)'
;MPGVTSVSWIPSELIRGPMRVPFDLGLTHYDEPPPDHLDDLAALRRAGRFRMVNRVVAEAEVEDGRVTGARVLPETGGVIGLTNLLGGSVRFPAIAMPDLRTVTVADDGSHVVVRQTAGGRAPLPAPRLVNGRPRLVAPLIWTTLELELRADGSAAHRVVGASAFPRHWVYDGEGRLTEKVATTDSAAWMHTMEETQTPWHGTDAAALTTPAETELERRLSRDVMRSKPEVLRLAAGDVLFEQGDSGTQVALLLDGVVEVLHDGELLTDIGPGAVLGERALLEGVRTATVRARTPVTVAVVEGSTVAREDLEVLVLGHRREEGEAEDAAG
;
A
#
# COMPACT_ATOMS: atom_id res chain seq x y z
N MET A 1 -19.85 10.52 -1.23
CA MET A 1 -20.74 9.35 -1.00
C MET A 1 -19.91 8.30 -0.28
N PRO A 2 -20.47 7.52 0.65
CA PRO A 2 -19.71 6.48 1.34
C PRO A 2 -19.07 5.51 0.34
N GLY A 3 -17.76 5.33 0.47
CA GLY A 3 -17.03 4.48 -0.44
C GLY A 3 -15.57 4.35 -0.06
N VAL A 4 -14.94 3.37 -0.69
CA VAL A 4 -13.50 3.13 -0.59
C VAL A 4 -13.02 2.64 -1.96
N THR A 5 -11.87 3.13 -2.38
CA THR A 5 -11.22 2.69 -3.62
C THR A 5 -9.80 2.30 -3.34
N SER A 6 -9.37 1.11 -3.77
CA SER A 6 -7.96 0.75 -3.83
C SER A 6 -7.45 0.85 -5.26
N VAL A 7 -6.24 1.41 -5.44
CA VAL A 7 -5.52 1.51 -6.71
C VAL A 7 -4.17 0.83 -6.58
N SER A 8 -3.92 -0.14 -7.45
CA SER A 8 -2.71 -0.95 -7.48
C SER A 8 -1.75 -0.43 -8.55
N TRP A 9 -0.49 -0.19 -8.23
CA TRP A 9 0.51 0.37 -9.16
C TRP A 9 1.91 -0.16 -8.87
N ILE A 10 2.79 -0.18 -9.88
CA ILE A 10 4.15 -0.70 -9.77
C ILE A 10 5.14 0.45 -9.55
N PRO A 11 5.52 0.73 -8.29
CA PRO A 11 6.63 1.64 -7.99
C PRO A 11 7.97 1.08 -8.48
N SER A 12 8.87 1.98 -8.84
CA SER A 12 10.20 1.62 -9.36
C SER A 12 11.09 0.92 -8.32
N GLU A 13 10.94 1.29 -7.06
CA GLU A 13 11.73 0.85 -5.91
C GLU A 13 11.41 -0.58 -5.45
N LEU A 14 10.22 -1.09 -5.80
CA LEU A 14 9.84 -2.48 -5.55
C LEU A 14 10.40 -3.47 -6.59
N ILE A 15 10.92 -2.99 -7.71
CA ILE A 15 11.46 -3.86 -8.77
C ILE A 15 12.98 -3.95 -8.66
N ARG A 16 13.45 -5.13 -8.22
CA ARG A 16 14.88 -5.39 -7.96
C ARG A 16 15.36 -6.69 -8.58
N GLY A 17 16.67 -6.78 -8.77
CA GLY A 17 17.31 -7.99 -9.28
C GLY A 17 16.78 -8.40 -10.67
N PRO A 18 16.60 -9.70 -10.94
CA PRO A 18 16.14 -10.20 -12.24
C PRO A 18 14.79 -9.62 -12.72
N MET A 19 13.93 -9.17 -11.80
CA MET A 19 12.65 -8.53 -12.14
C MET A 19 12.80 -7.20 -12.88
N ARG A 20 13.97 -6.57 -12.82
CA ARG A 20 14.26 -5.33 -13.56
C ARG A 20 14.45 -5.56 -15.05
N VAL A 21 14.88 -6.76 -15.46
CA VAL A 21 15.29 -7.04 -16.85
C VAL A 21 14.22 -6.65 -17.89
N PRO A 22 12.93 -6.97 -17.72
CA PRO A 22 11.90 -6.54 -18.67
C PRO A 22 11.70 -5.01 -18.72
N PHE A 23 11.93 -4.31 -17.60
CA PHE A 23 11.82 -2.84 -17.52
C PHE A 23 13.04 -2.17 -18.18
N ASP A 24 14.24 -2.65 -17.88
CA ASP A 24 15.49 -2.13 -18.43
C ASP A 24 15.60 -2.38 -19.96
N LEU A 25 14.98 -3.45 -20.46
CA LEU A 25 14.86 -3.76 -21.90
C LEU A 25 13.71 -3.00 -22.60
N GLY A 26 12.94 -2.17 -21.90
CA GLY A 26 11.82 -1.41 -22.46
C GLY A 26 10.61 -2.26 -22.86
N LEU A 27 10.52 -3.51 -22.37
CA LEU A 27 9.38 -4.39 -22.63
C LEU A 27 8.14 -3.96 -21.85
N THR A 28 8.34 -3.39 -20.65
CA THR A 28 7.31 -2.81 -19.78
C THR A 28 7.82 -1.50 -19.17
N HIS A 29 6.93 -0.74 -18.52
CA HIS A 29 7.26 0.52 -17.84
C HIS A 29 6.93 0.46 -16.34
N TYR A 30 7.61 1.30 -15.57
CA TYR A 30 7.19 1.66 -14.22
C TYR A 30 5.94 2.53 -14.28
N ASP A 31 5.11 2.48 -13.24
CA ASP A 31 3.95 3.36 -13.16
C ASP A 31 4.37 4.67 -12.48
N GLU A 32 3.98 5.80 -13.05
CA GLU A 32 3.98 7.05 -12.28
C GLU A 32 2.98 6.90 -11.13
N PRO A 33 3.31 7.36 -9.91
CA PRO A 33 2.41 7.25 -8.76
C PRO A 33 1.01 7.77 -9.12
N PRO A 34 -0.06 7.11 -8.70
CA PRO A 34 -1.41 7.66 -8.80
C PRO A 34 -1.49 9.07 -8.16
N PRO A 35 -2.46 9.90 -8.56
CA PRO A 35 -2.65 11.21 -7.92
C PRO A 35 -3.17 11.06 -6.49
N ASP A 36 -2.93 12.06 -5.64
CA ASP A 36 -3.48 12.11 -4.26
C ASP A 36 -5.01 12.23 -4.23
N HIS A 37 -5.61 12.65 -5.34
CA HIS A 37 -7.04 12.74 -5.52
C HIS A 37 -7.49 12.00 -6.79
N LEU A 38 -8.47 11.11 -6.64
CA LEU A 38 -9.01 10.32 -7.75
C LEU A 38 -10.18 11.03 -8.44
N ASP A 39 -9.88 11.86 -9.43
CA ASP A 39 -10.90 12.56 -10.23
C ASP A 39 -11.47 11.71 -11.37
N ASP A 40 -10.60 11.10 -12.19
CA ASP A 40 -10.98 10.40 -13.41
C ASP A 40 -10.24 9.05 -13.55
N LEU A 41 -10.83 8.02 -12.95
CA LEU A 41 -10.34 6.64 -13.07
C LEU A 41 -10.30 6.15 -14.54
N ALA A 42 -11.19 6.64 -15.41
CA ALA A 42 -11.21 6.25 -16.81
C ALA A 42 -10.03 6.86 -17.59
N ALA A 43 -9.64 8.10 -17.29
CA ALA A 43 -8.41 8.70 -17.81
C ALA A 43 -7.17 7.95 -17.33
N LEU A 44 -7.07 7.66 -16.03
CA LEU A 44 -5.94 6.88 -15.48
C LEU A 44 -5.83 5.50 -16.15
N ARG A 45 -6.96 4.84 -16.39
CA ARG A 45 -7.00 3.55 -17.10
C ARG A 45 -6.50 3.67 -18.54
N ARG A 46 -6.98 4.67 -19.29
CA ARG A 46 -6.55 4.92 -20.69
C ARG A 46 -5.06 5.23 -20.79
N ALA A 47 -4.51 5.91 -19.78
CA ALA A 47 -3.09 6.22 -19.68
C ALA A 47 -2.23 5.03 -19.19
N GLY A 48 -2.84 3.92 -18.74
CA GLY A 48 -2.11 2.77 -18.20
C GLY A 48 -1.43 3.06 -16.86
N ARG A 49 -2.05 3.92 -16.03
CA ARG A 49 -1.48 4.45 -14.76
C ARG A 49 -1.73 3.57 -13.54
N PHE A 50 -2.39 2.44 -13.71
CA PHE A 50 -2.61 1.46 -12.65
C PHE A 50 -2.71 0.05 -13.24
N ARG A 51 -2.53 -0.95 -12.37
CA ARG A 51 -2.69 -2.37 -12.70
C ARG A 51 -4.08 -2.89 -12.37
N MET A 52 -4.65 -2.43 -11.26
CA MET A 52 -5.96 -2.85 -10.81
C MET A 52 -6.58 -1.78 -9.91
N VAL A 53 -7.90 -1.65 -9.98
CA VAL A 53 -8.73 -0.88 -9.05
C VAL A 53 -9.75 -1.81 -8.43
N ASN A 54 -9.98 -1.68 -7.12
CA ASN A 54 -11.14 -2.22 -6.42
C ASN A 54 -11.94 -1.05 -5.86
N ARG A 55 -13.17 -0.85 -6.32
CA ARG A 55 -14.04 0.23 -5.83
C ARG A 55 -15.27 -0.36 -5.15
N VAL A 56 -15.57 0.10 -3.94
CA VAL A 56 -16.78 -0.22 -3.19
C VAL A 56 -17.51 1.08 -2.86
N VAL A 57 -18.74 1.21 -3.35
CA VAL A 57 -19.63 2.34 -3.07
C VAL A 57 -21.01 1.79 -2.76
N ALA A 58 -21.53 2.09 -1.58
CA ALA A 58 -22.81 1.58 -1.15
C ALA A 58 -23.49 2.57 -0.21
N GLU A 59 -24.79 2.39 -0.02
CA GLU A 59 -25.60 3.13 0.93
C GLU A 59 -26.27 2.15 1.89
N ALA A 60 -26.36 2.52 3.18
CA ALA A 60 -27.12 1.72 4.14
C ALA A 60 -28.63 1.88 3.87
N GLU A 61 -29.35 0.77 3.92
CA GLU A 61 -30.81 0.78 3.98
C GLU A 61 -31.21 0.83 5.46
N VAL A 62 -31.96 1.87 5.84
CA VAL A 62 -32.29 2.16 7.24
C VAL A 62 -33.81 2.24 7.43
N GLU A 63 -34.34 1.43 8.34
CA GLU A 63 -35.74 1.41 8.75
C GLU A 63 -35.84 1.60 10.26
N ASP A 64 -36.67 2.54 10.71
CA ASP A 64 -36.87 2.87 12.13
C ASP A 64 -35.55 3.07 12.92
N GLY A 65 -34.56 3.67 12.27
CA GLY A 65 -33.23 3.94 12.86
C GLY A 65 -32.31 2.73 12.96
N ARG A 66 -32.66 1.58 12.34
CA ARG A 66 -31.82 0.39 12.26
C ARG A 66 -31.44 0.09 10.82
N VAL A 67 -30.21 -0.38 10.62
CA VAL A 67 -29.74 -0.87 9.33
C VAL A 67 -30.38 -2.22 9.04
N THR A 68 -31.01 -2.35 7.87
CA THR A 68 -31.67 -3.58 7.40
C THR A 68 -30.96 -4.20 6.19
N GLY A 69 -30.08 -3.46 5.53
CA GLY A 69 -29.40 -3.89 4.33
C GLY A 69 -28.43 -2.84 3.80
N ALA A 70 -27.92 -3.07 2.59
CA ALA A 70 -27.13 -2.11 1.85
C ALA A 70 -27.48 -2.13 0.37
N ARG A 71 -27.66 -0.95 -0.20
CA ARG A 71 -27.76 -0.76 -1.64
C ARG A 71 -26.38 -0.55 -2.23
N VAL A 72 -25.84 -1.59 -2.87
CA VAL A 72 -24.57 -1.51 -3.60
C VAL A 72 -24.77 -0.71 -4.89
N LEU A 73 -24.00 0.36 -5.06
CA LEU A 73 -24.15 1.26 -6.19
C LEU A 73 -23.44 0.71 -7.45
N PRO A 74 -23.90 1.08 -8.67
CA PRO A 74 -23.36 0.55 -9.94
C PRO A 74 -21.87 0.81 -10.18
N GLU A 75 -21.28 1.81 -9.51
CA GLU A 75 -19.87 2.15 -9.58
C GLU A 75 -18.97 1.15 -8.83
N THR A 76 -19.57 0.25 -8.06
CA THR A 76 -18.86 -0.80 -7.31
C THR A 76 -18.38 -1.91 -8.24
N GLY A 77 -17.07 -2.20 -8.19
CA GLY A 77 -16.48 -3.33 -8.86
C GLY A 77 -14.97 -3.23 -9.03
N GLY A 78 -14.39 -4.30 -9.56
CA GLY A 78 -13.02 -4.39 -10.01
C GLY A 78 -12.80 -3.82 -11.40
N VAL A 79 -11.73 -3.05 -11.58
CA VAL A 79 -11.28 -2.61 -12.90
C VAL A 79 -9.82 -2.99 -13.09
N ILE A 80 -9.56 -3.79 -14.12
CA ILE A 80 -8.20 -4.12 -14.52
C ILE A 80 -7.64 -3.05 -15.46
N GLY A 81 -6.42 -2.63 -15.15
CA GLY A 81 -5.68 -1.64 -15.91
C GLY A 81 -5.24 -2.14 -17.29
N LEU A 82 -4.78 -1.22 -18.11
CA LEU A 82 -4.19 -1.53 -19.41
C LEU A 82 -2.67 -1.49 -19.25
N THR A 83 -2.00 -2.61 -19.50
CA THR A 83 -0.53 -2.62 -19.54
C THR A 83 -0.05 -2.36 -20.96
N ASN A 84 0.71 -1.29 -21.11
CA ASN A 84 1.39 -0.92 -22.35
C ASN A 84 2.73 -1.67 -22.39
N LEU A 85 2.93 -2.53 -23.38
CA LEU A 85 4.20 -3.19 -23.67
C LEU A 85 4.89 -2.54 -24.86
N LEU A 86 6.21 -2.73 -24.97
CA LEU A 86 7.01 -2.29 -26.12
C LEU A 86 6.79 -0.81 -26.46
N GLY A 87 6.93 0.07 -25.46
CA GLY A 87 6.72 1.51 -25.62
C GLY A 87 5.28 1.91 -25.98
N GLY A 88 4.28 1.06 -25.71
CA GLY A 88 2.87 1.31 -26.00
C GLY A 88 2.38 0.81 -27.35
N SER A 89 3.24 0.11 -28.12
CA SER A 89 2.84 -0.50 -29.39
C SER A 89 1.93 -1.72 -29.23
N VAL A 90 1.93 -2.37 -28.05
CA VAL A 90 1.06 -3.51 -27.74
C VAL A 90 0.37 -3.30 -26.41
N ARG A 91 -0.96 -3.48 -26.39
CA ARG A 91 -1.77 -3.49 -25.16
C ARG A 91 -2.29 -4.89 -24.90
N PHE A 92 -1.87 -5.51 -23.80
CA PHE A 92 -2.44 -6.78 -23.37
C PHE A 92 -3.57 -6.56 -22.37
N PRO A 93 -4.75 -7.16 -22.60
CA PRO A 93 -5.81 -7.16 -21.59
C PRO A 93 -5.36 -8.09 -20.45
N ALA A 94 -5.27 -7.55 -19.24
CA ALA A 94 -5.17 -8.40 -18.07
C ALA A 94 -6.53 -9.06 -17.79
N ILE A 95 -6.50 -10.30 -17.29
CA ILE A 95 -7.71 -11.12 -17.14
C ILE A 95 -8.32 -10.80 -15.79
N ALA A 96 -9.46 -10.10 -15.79
CA ALA A 96 -10.23 -9.87 -14.57
C ALA A 96 -10.75 -11.19 -14.03
N MET A 97 -10.62 -11.39 -12.72
CA MET A 97 -11.34 -12.43 -12.01
C MET A 97 -12.74 -11.92 -11.64
N PRO A 98 -13.73 -12.80 -11.43
CA PRO A 98 -15.03 -12.39 -10.93
C PRO A 98 -14.90 -11.70 -9.57
N ASP A 99 -15.53 -10.55 -9.37
CA ASP A 99 -15.57 -9.92 -8.05
C ASP A 99 -16.33 -10.82 -7.06
N LEU A 100 -15.78 -11.01 -5.86
CA LEU A 100 -16.44 -11.70 -4.76
C LEU A 100 -17.05 -10.65 -3.84
N ARG A 101 -18.33 -10.79 -3.49
CA ARG A 101 -19.02 -9.79 -2.67
C ARG A 101 -19.91 -10.43 -1.62
N THR A 102 -19.89 -9.88 -0.42
CA THR A 102 -20.83 -10.21 0.65
C THR A 102 -21.38 -8.92 1.27
N VAL A 103 -22.63 -8.99 1.74
CA VAL A 103 -23.29 -7.93 2.51
C VAL A 103 -23.75 -8.56 3.82
N THR A 104 -23.28 -8.03 4.93
CA THR A 104 -23.58 -8.55 6.27
C THR A 104 -24.11 -7.44 7.14
N VAL A 105 -25.35 -7.58 7.61
CA VAL A 105 -25.97 -6.66 8.56
C VAL A 105 -25.64 -7.14 9.97
N ALA A 106 -25.28 -6.22 10.87
CA ALA A 106 -25.06 -6.55 12.27
C ALA A 106 -26.36 -7.04 12.93
N ASP A 107 -26.27 -8.03 13.81
CA ASP A 107 -27.46 -8.61 14.47
C ASP A 107 -28.28 -7.58 15.26
N ASP A 108 -27.63 -6.53 15.76
CA ASP A 108 -28.28 -5.42 16.46
C ASP A 108 -28.80 -4.32 15.52
N GLY A 109 -28.58 -4.43 14.21
CA GLY A 109 -28.96 -3.43 13.21
C GLY A 109 -28.19 -2.11 13.34
N SER A 110 -27.03 -2.08 14.00
CA SER A 110 -26.22 -0.87 14.14
C SER A 110 -25.52 -0.45 12.84
N HIS A 111 -25.08 -1.42 12.05
CA HIS A 111 -24.31 -1.21 10.82
C HIS A 111 -24.49 -2.36 9.82
N VAL A 112 -24.04 -2.12 8.59
CA VAL A 112 -23.88 -3.13 7.53
C VAL A 112 -22.47 -3.05 6.97
N VAL A 113 -21.88 -4.21 6.67
CA VAL A 113 -20.58 -4.31 6.03
C VAL A 113 -20.75 -4.84 4.60
N VAL A 114 -20.29 -4.07 3.63
CA VAL A 114 -20.12 -4.51 2.24
C VAL A 114 -18.67 -4.89 2.05
N ARG A 115 -18.40 -6.19 1.88
CA ARG A 115 -17.06 -6.71 1.60
C ARG A 115 -16.95 -7.05 0.12
N GLN A 116 -15.88 -6.60 -0.53
CA GLN A 116 -15.58 -6.95 -1.91
C GLN A 116 -14.10 -7.30 -2.11
N THR A 117 -13.87 -8.49 -2.66
CA THR A 117 -12.60 -8.81 -3.32
C THR A 117 -12.73 -8.53 -4.81
N ALA A 118 -11.80 -7.74 -5.35
CA ALA A 118 -11.60 -7.61 -6.78
C ALA A 118 -10.15 -7.96 -7.12
N GLY A 119 -9.90 -8.35 -8.36
CA GLY A 119 -8.55 -8.61 -8.83
C GLY A 119 -8.47 -9.28 -10.18
N GLY A 120 -7.26 -9.63 -10.58
CA GLY A 120 -7.01 -10.15 -11.91
C GLY A 120 -5.59 -10.64 -12.11
N ARG A 121 -5.40 -11.39 -13.19
CA ARG A 121 -4.09 -11.86 -13.60
C ARG A 121 -3.36 -10.78 -14.38
N ALA A 122 -2.14 -10.47 -13.93
CA ALA A 122 -1.26 -9.53 -14.61
C ALA A 122 -0.96 -9.98 -16.05
N PRO A 123 -0.72 -9.06 -16.99
CA PRO A 123 -0.67 -9.39 -18.42
C PRO A 123 0.64 -10.07 -18.85
N LEU A 124 1.70 -9.95 -18.05
CA LEU A 124 2.98 -10.62 -18.31
C LEU A 124 3.10 -11.87 -17.44
N PRO A 125 3.19 -13.08 -18.03
CA PRO A 125 3.51 -14.27 -17.26
C PRO A 125 4.94 -14.20 -16.76
N ALA A 126 5.17 -14.64 -15.53
CA ALA A 126 6.50 -14.78 -14.95
C ALA A 126 6.86 -16.27 -14.84
N PRO A 127 8.14 -16.66 -14.97
CA PRO A 127 8.58 -18.00 -14.61
C PRO A 127 8.32 -18.23 -13.12
N ARG A 128 7.53 -19.25 -12.81
CA ARG A 128 7.17 -19.65 -11.45
C ARG A 128 7.39 -21.14 -11.25
N LEU A 129 7.72 -21.52 -10.02
CA LEU A 129 7.70 -22.93 -9.61
C LEU A 129 6.30 -23.26 -9.12
N VAL A 130 5.56 -24.08 -9.86
CA VAL A 130 4.26 -24.61 -9.44
C VAL A 130 4.46 -26.09 -9.16
N ASN A 131 4.29 -26.50 -7.90
CA ASN A 131 4.58 -27.87 -7.42
C ASN A 131 5.99 -28.33 -7.82
N GLY A 132 6.98 -27.44 -7.66
CA GLY A 132 8.39 -27.71 -7.99
C GLY A 132 8.74 -27.73 -9.48
N ARG A 133 7.79 -27.44 -10.38
CA ARG A 133 8.03 -27.41 -11.85
C ARG A 133 7.95 -25.99 -12.40
N PRO A 134 8.87 -25.58 -13.29
CA PRO A 134 8.80 -24.27 -13.92
C PRO A 134 7.58 -24.18 -14.85
N ARG A 135 6.76 -23.16 -14.63
CA ARG A 135 5.59 -22.77 -15.43
C ARG A 135 5.63 -21.28 -15.69
N LEU A 136 5.07 -20.86 -16.83
CA LEU A 136 4.78 -19.45 -17.08
C LEU A 136 3.36 -19.18 -16.58
N VAL A 137 3.25 -18.47 -15.47
CA VAL A 137 1.95 -18.14 -14.86
C VAL A 137 1.87 -16.64 -14.68
N ALA A 138 0.74 -16.08 -15.14
CA ALA A 138 0.39 -14.70 -14.88
C ALA A 138 0.07 -14.51 -13.39
N PRO A 139 0.82 -13.65 -12.68
CA PRO A 139 0.58 -13.38 -11.27
C PRO A 139 -0.85 -12.90 -11.00
N LEU A 140 -1.40 -13.28 -9.86
CA LEU A 140 -2.69 -12.77 -9.40
C LEU A 140 -2.48 -11.55 -8.50
N ILE A 141 -3.21 -10.49 -8.79
CA ILE A 141 -3.21 -9.22 -8.06
C ILE A 141 -4.62 -9.00 -7.54
N TRP A 142 -4.77 -8.68 -6.26
CA TRP A 142 -6.08 -8.43 -5.67
C TRP A 142 -6.01 -7.51 -4.45
N THR A 143 -7.16 -6.95 -4.11
CA THR A 143 -7.44 -6.40 -2.78
C THR A 143 -8.83 -6.81 -2.34
N THR A 144 -9.02 -6.89 -1.04
CA THR A 144 -10.30 -7.14 -0.38
C THR A 144 -10.59 -5.97 0.55
N LEU A 145 -11.65 -5.25 0.23
CA LEU A 145 -12.09 -4.04 0.94
C LEU A 145 -13.36 -4.34 1.72
N GLU A 146 -13.47 -3.74 2.90
CA GLU A 146 -14.71 -3.66 3.67
C GLU A 146 -15.12 -2.20 3.78
N LEU A 147 -16.40 -1.93 3.50
CA LEU A 147 -17.06 -0.66 3.75
C LEU A 147 -18.15 -0.90 4.80
N GLU A 148 -17.97 -0.35 5.98
CA GLU A 148 -18.95 -0.35 7.06
C GLU A 148 -19.80 0.93 6.97
N LEU A 149 -21.12 0.77 7.01
CA LEU A 149 -22.09 1.87 6.93
C LEU A 149 -23.02 1.79 8.14
N ARG A 150 -23.21 2.91 8.83
CA ARG A 150 -24.02 2.99 10.05
C ARG A 150 -25.34 3.71 9.82
N ALA A 151 -26.30 3.48 10.72
CA ALA A 151 -27.63 4.10 10.66
C ALA A 151 -27.60 5.64 10.73
N ASP A 152 -26.58 6.22 11.36
CA ASP A 152 -26.38 7.67 11.46
C ASP A 152 -25.79 8.30 10.18
N GLY A 153 -25.52 7.49 9.15
CA GLY A 153 -24.90 7.91 7.89
C GLY A 153 -23.38 7.96 7.92
N SER A 154 -22.74 7.67 9.06
CA SER A 154 -21.30 7.53 9.14
C SER A 154 -20.83 6.25 8.42
N ALA A 155 -19.59 6.29 7.94
CA ALA A 155 -18.98 5.17 7.23
C ALA A 155 -17.52 5.01 7.64
N ALA A 156 -17.03 3.78 7.62
CA ALA A 156 -15.63 3.44 7.82
C ALA A 156 -15.20 2.41 6.78
N HIS A 157 -13.91 2.33 6.49
CA HIS A 157 -13.37 1.32 5.57
C HIS A 157 -12.17 0.61 6.15
N ARG A 158 -11.90 -0.59 5.63
CA ARG A 158 -10.70 -1.37 5.92
C ARG A 158 -10.21 -2.11 4.70
N VAL A 159 -8.90 -2.28 4.58
CA VAL A 159 -8.30 -3.30 3.71
C VAL A 159 -8.07 -4.55 4.55
N VAL A 160 -8.86 -5.59 4.30
CA VAL A 160 -8.81 -6.85 5.06
C VAL A 160 -8.01 -7.94 4.35
N GLY A 161 -7.68 -7.72 3.08
CA GLY A 161 -6.74 -8.58 2.37
C GLY A 161 -6.18 -7.94 1.11
N ALA A 162 -4.98 -8.35 0.71
CA ALA A 162 -4.32 -7.84 -0.48
C ALA A 162 -3.22 -8.79 -0.97
N SER A 163 -2.95 -8.78 -2.27
CA SER A 163 -1.71 -9.33 -2.79
C SER A 163 -0.51 -8.56 -2.24
N ALA A 164 0.59 -9.24 -1.93
CA ALA A 164 1.84 -8.58 -1.51
C ALA A 164 2.58 -7.87 -2.66
N PHE A 165 2.09 -7.95 -3.91
CA PHE A 165 2.57 -7.15 -5.02
C PHE A 165 1.45 -6.99 -6.06
N PRO A 166 1.27 -5.81 -6.68
CA PRO A 166 2.10 -4.61 -6.59
C PRO A 166 1.72 -3.74 -5.37
N ARG A 167 2.14 -2.47 -5.31
CA ARG A 167 1.73 -1.57 -4.21
C ARG A 167 0.26 -1.22 -4.36
N HIS A 168 -0.45 -1.14 -3.24
CA HIS A 168 -1.86 -0.77 -3.19
C HIS A 168 -2.05 0.51 -2.37
N TRP A 169 -2.52 1.57 -3.01
CA TRP A 169 -3.01 2.78 -2.34
C TRP A 169 -4.51 2.70 -2.15
N VAL A 170 -5.03 3.39 -1.14
CA VAL A 170 -6.43 3.39 -0.76
C VAL A 170 -6.92 4.82 -0.61
N TYR A 171 -8.15 5.03 -1.05
CA TYR A 171 -8.78 6.33 -1.13
C TYR A 171 -10.15 6.26 -0.49
N ASP A 172 -10.52 7.35 0.19
CA ASP A 172 -11.83 7.51 0.80
C ASP A 172 -12.95 7.71 -0.24
N GLY A 173 -14.18 7.91 0.25
CA GLY A 173 -15.37 8.11 -0.57
C GLY A 173 -15.40 9.45 -1.32
N GLU A 174 -14.49 10.37 -1.01
CA GLU A 174 -14.28 11.62 -1.73
C GLU A 174 -13.14 11.51 -2.74
N GLY A 175 -12.39 10.39 -2.73
CA GLY A 175 -11.27 10.14 -3.62
C GLY A 175 -9.94 10.67 -3.10
N ARG A 176 -9.82 11.05 -1.83
CA ARG A 176 -8.54 11.44 -1.21
C ARG A 176 -7.75 10.22 -0.79
N LEU A 177 -6.45 10.21 -1.07
CA LEU A 177 -5.50 9.20 -0.64
C LEU A 177 -5.40 9.21 0.89
N THR A 178 -5.62 8.05 1.52
CA THR A 178 -5.64 7.92 3.00
C THR A 178 -4.56 6.96 3.49
N GLU A 179 -4.51 5.76 2.94
CA GLU A 179 -3.66 4.68 3.40
C GLU A 179 -3.02 3.91 2.23
N LYS A 180 -2.04 3.08 2.56
CA LYS A 180 -1.42 2.14 1.63
C LYS A 180 -1.24 0.79 2.32
N VAL A 181 -1.28 -0.28 1.54
CA VAL A 181 -0.85 -1.61 2.00
C VAL A 181 0.67 -1.59 2.14
N ALA A 182 1.14 -1.88 3.35
CA ALA A 182 2.50 -1.66 3.81
C ALA A 182 3.42 -2.88 3.67
N THR A 183 2.85 -4.08 3.50
CA THR A 183 3.61 -5.32 3.33
C THR A 183 3.75 -5.69 1.86
N THR A 184 4.98 -5.67 1.35
CA THR A 184 5.28 -6.18 0.00
C THR A 184 6.36 -7.25 0.03
N ASP A 185 6.04 -8.46 0.51
CA ASP A 185 6.88 -9.63 0.26
C ASP A 185 6.77 -10.06 -1.22
N SER A 186 7.35 -9.25 -2.10
CA SER A 186 7.39 -9.43 -3.54
C SER A 186 8.12 -10.72 -3.95
N ALA A 187 9.11 -11.16 -3.15
CA ALA A 187 9.87 -12.38 -3.37
C ALA A 187 9.04 -13.63 -3.08
N ALA A 188 8.35 -13.69 -1.93
CA ALA A 188 7.39 -14.75 -1.63
C ALA A 188 6.23 -14.73 -2.63
N TRP A 189 5.67 -13.56 -2.93
CA TRP A 189 4.56 -13.47 -3.88
C TRP A 189 4.91 -13.99 -5.28
N MET A 190 6.15 -13.80 -5.74
CA MET A 190 6.62 -14.34 -7.02
C MET A 190 6.86 -15.85 -7.00
N HIS A 191 7.29 -16.42 -5.88
CA HIS A 191 7.86 -17.77 -5.82
C HIS A 191 7.06 -18.77 -4.98
N THR A 192 6.18 -18.34 -4.09
CA THR A 192 5.58 -19.20 -3.05
C THR A 192 4.05 -19.13 -2.96
N MET A 193 3.36 -18.29 -3.73
CA MET A 193 1.89 -18.31 -3.74
C MET A 193 1.40 -19.59 -4.43
N GLU A 194 0.88 -20.52 -3.63
CA GLU A 194 0.09 -21.63 -4.16
C GLU A 194 -1.17 -21.08 -4.83
N GLU A 195 -1.56 -21.63 -5.99
CA GLU A 195 -2.74 -21.15 -6.74
C GLU A 195 -4.04 -21.17 -5.90
N THR A 196 -4.06 -21.96 -4.83
CA THR A 196 -5.18 -22.15 -3.89
C THR A 196 -5.18 -21.17 -2.71
N GLN A 197 -4.10 -20.43 -2.46
CA GLN A 197 -4.02 -19.43 -1.37
C GLN A 197 -4.48 -18.06 -1.87
N THR A 198 -5.71 -18.00 -2.39
CA THR A 198 -6.29 -16.80 -3.00
C THR A 198 -7.75 -16.67 -2.62
N PRO A 199 -8.34 -15.47 -2.61
CA PRO A 199 -9.74 -15.28 -2.20
C PRO A 199 -10.74 -16.15 -2.98
N TRP A 200 -10.47 -16.38 -4.27
CA TRP A 200 -11.27 -17.26 -5.15
C TRP A 200 -11.25 -18.74 -4.76
N HIS A 201 -10.41 -19.12 -3.81
CA HIS A 201 -10.30 -20.45 -3.24
C HIS A 201 -10.58 -20.45 -1.72
N GLY A 202 -11.16 -19.36 -1.19
CA GLY A 202 -11.64 -19.28 0.19
C GLY A 202 -10.57 -18.89 1.23
N THR A 203 -9.37 -18.50 0.81
CA THR A 203 -8.30 -18.00 1.71
C THR A 203 -7.84 -16.63 1.25
N ASP A 204 -7.70 -15.66 2.15
CA ASP A 204 -7.18 -14.32 1.81
C ASP A 204 -5.83 -14.08 2.50
N ALA A 205 -5.02 -13.18 1.96
CA ALA A 205 -3.78 -12.74 2.59
C ALA A 205 -4.05 -11.46 3.37
N ALA A 206 -3.87 -11.50 4.69
CA ALA A 206 -4.08 -10.34 5.55
C ALA A 206 -3.23 -9.15 5.09
N ALA A 207 -3.88 -8.00 4.92
CA ALA A 207 -3.21 -6.76 4.60
C ALA A 207 -2.90 -5.98 5.88
N LEU A 208 -1.67 -5.48 5.98
CA LEU A 208 -1.33 -4.44 6.96
C LEU A 208 -1.30 -3.11 6.22
N THR A 209 -2.00 -2.11 6.72
CA THR A 209 -2.01 -0.77 6.14
C THR A 209 -1.33 0.24 7.04
N THR A 210 -0.84 1.31 6.42
CA THR A 210 -0.20 2.46 7.08
C THR A 210 -0.65 3.73 6.36
N PRO A 211 -0.54 4.91 6.99
CA PRO A 211 -0.80 6.17 6.31
C PRO A 211 -0.04 6.29 4.98
N ALA A 212 -0.69 6.89 3.99
CA ALA A 212 -0.06 7.11 2.69
C ALA A 212 1.05 8.17 2.78
N GLU A 213 2.06 8.05 1.93
CA GLU A 213 3.16 9.02 1.87
C GLU A 213 2.66 10.40 1.41
N THR A 214 3.20 11.46 2.00
CA THR A 214 3.07 12.84 1.54
C THR A 214 3.84 13.09 0.23
N GLU A 215 3.53 14.17 -0.50
CA GLU A 215 4.30 14.53 -1.70
C GLU A 215 5.77 14.81 -1.39
N LEU A 216 6.07 15.36 -0.20
CA LEU A 216 7.44 15.56 0.25
C LEU A 216 8.19 14.22 0.34
N GLU A 217 7.63 13.25 1.06
CA GLU A 217 8.23 11.92 1.20
C GLU A 217 8.39 11.22 -0.15
N ARG A 218 7.41 11.33 -1.06
CA ARG A 218 7.54 10.77 -2.41
C ARG A 218 8.64 11.43 -3.21
N ARG A 219 8.82 12.75 -3.08
CA ARG A 219 9.93 13.47 -3.73
C ARG A 219 11.27 13.01 -3.14
N LEU A 220 11.39 12.98 -1.82
CA LEU A 220 12.60 12.54 -1.12
C LEU A 220 12.95 11.10 -1.45
N SER A 221 11.96 10.21 -1.53
CA SER A 221 12.14 8.82 -1.96
C SER A 221 12.81 8.76 -3.33
N ARG A 222 12.34 9.55 -4.32
CA ARG A 222 12.97 9.61 -5.65
C ARG A 222 14.40 10.13 -5.60
N ASP A 223 14.67 11.15 -4.81
CA ASP A 223 15.99 11.77 -4.73
C ASP A 223 17.01 10.86 -4.02
N VAL A 224 16.59 10.22 -2.91
CA VAL A 224 17.35 9.18 -2.22
C VAL A 224 17.65 8.02 -3.16
N MET A 225 16.65 7.51 -3.90
CA MET A 225 16.89 6.38 -4.81
C MET A 225 17.83 6.73 -5.98
N ARG A 226 17.89 8.00 -6.40
CA ARG A 226 18.83 8.48 -7.44
C ARG A 226 20.27 8.58 -6.94
N SER A 227 20.49 8.76 -5.64
CA SER A 227 21.83 8.86 -5.05
C SER A 227 22.57 7.52 -4.97
N LYS A 228 21.90 6.41 -5.34
CA LYS A 228 22.39 5.03 -5.25
C LYS A 228 22.73 4.65 -3.79
N PRO A 229 21.71 4.60 -2.93
CA PRO A 229 21.88 4.39 -1.50
C PRO A 229 22.38 2.97 -1.21
N GLU A 230 22.94 2.79 -0.01
CA GLU A 230 23.17 1.45 0.52
C GLU A 230 21.81 0.84 0.90
N VAL A 231 21.58 -0.42 0.52
CA VAL A 231 20.32 -1.11 0.80
C VAL A 231 20.54 -2.16 1.88
N LEU A 232 19.90 -1.95 3.03
CA LEU A 232 19.93 -2.85 4.17
C LEU A 232 18.63 -3.65 4.27
N ARG A 233 18.73 -4.93 4.64
CA ARG A 233 17.58 -5.78 4.95
C ARG A 233 17.65 -6.18 6.41
N LEU A 234 16.53 -6.06 7.10
CA LEU A 234 16.39 -6.38 8.51
C LEU A 234 15.27 -7.40 8.68
N ALA A 235 15.47 -8.36 9.57
CA ALA A 235 14.44 -9.29 10.00
C ALA A 235 13.49 -8.60 10.98
N ALA A 236 12.30 -9.18 11.19
CA ALA A 236 11.40 -8.73 12.24
C ALA A 236 12.11 -8.84 13.61
N GLY A 237 12.04 -7.76 14.39
CA GLY A 237 12.72 -7.61 15.68
C GLY A 237 14.07 -6.90 15.63
N ASP A 238 14.70 -6.78 14.45
CA ASP A 238 15.99 -6.08 14.32
C ASP A 238 15.82 -4.57 14.52
N VAL A 239 16.79 -3.94 15.18
CA VAL A 239 16.80 -2.49 15.41
C VAL A 239 17.54 -1.77 14.29
N LEU A 240 16.89 -0.77 13.69
CA LEU A 240 17.49 0.12 12.69
C LEU A 240 18.24 1.29 13.34
N PHE A 241 17.60 1.94 14.30
CA PHE A 241 18.17 3.04 15.10
C PHE A 241 17.81 2.85 16.57
N GLU A 242 18.75 3.04 17.47
CA GLU A 242 18.53 2.99 18.92
C GLU A 242 18.38 4.41 19.47
N GLN A 243 17.46 4.63 20.40
CA GLN A 243 17.30 5.92 21.09
C GLN A 243 18.59 6.31 21.82
N GLY A 244 18.96 7.59 21.72
CA GLY A 244 20.15 8.16 22.35
C GLY A 244 21.43 8.01 21.54
N ASP A 245 21.45 7.15 20.50
CA ASP A 245 22.61 7.02 19.63
C ASP A 245 22.87 8.32 18.86
N SER A 246 24.15 8.64 18.66
CA SER A 246 24.54 9.65 17.68
C SER A 246 24.38 9.09 16.27
N GLY A 247 23.81 9.84 15.33
CA GLY A 247 23.68 9.38 13.95
C GLY A 247 23.54 10.53 12.96
N THR A 248 24.31 10.47 11.87
CA THR A 248 24.24 11.43 10.75
C THR A 248 23.51 10.88 9.53
N GLN A 249 22.98 9.66 9.63
CA GLN A 249 22.35 8.96 8.53
C GLN A 249 20.83 9.00 8.65
N VAL A 250 20.17 8.96 7.50
CA VAL A 250 18.72 8.76 7.38
C VAL A 250 18.44 7.52 6.58
N ALA A 251 17.30 6.89 6.85
CA ALA A 251 16.88 5.68 6.16
C ALA A 251 15.51 5.90 5.51
N LEU A 252 15.39 5.61 4.22
CA LEU A 252 14.12 5.53 3.53
C LEU A 252 13.59 4.10 3.65
N LEU A 253 12.40 3.92 4.22
CA LEU A 253 11.76 2.61 4.30
C LEU A 253 11.22 2.22 2.92
N LEU A 254 11.74 1.17 2.31
CA LEU A 254 11.36 0.77 0.95
C LEU A 254 10.27 -0.31 0.96
N ASP A 255 10.27 -1.17 1.98
CA ASP A 255 9.34 -2.28 2.15
C ASP A 255 9.25 -2.69 3.64
N GLY A 256 8.08 -3.17 4.03
CA GLY A 256 7.73 -3.61 5.38
C GLY A 256 7.31 -2.48 6.32
N VAL A 257 7.10 -2.82 7.59
CA VAL A 257 6.67 -1.89 8.64
C VAL A 257 7.68 -1.88 9.78
N VAL A 258 8.01 -0.68 10.23
CA VAL A 258 8.78 -0.45 11.46
C VAL A 258 7.88 0.09 12.55
N GLU A 259 8.21 -0.19 13.79
CA GLU A 259 7.62 0.42 14.98
C GLU A 259 8.60 1.46 15.55
N VAL A 260 8.07 2.59 16.02
CA VAL A 260 8.81 3.65 16.67
C VAL A 260 8.51 3.61 18.17
N LEU A 261 9.56 3.49 18.98
CA LEU A 261 9.47 3.42 20.43
C LEU A 261 10.19 4.59 21.10
N HIS A 262 9.57 5.21 22.08
CA HIS A 262 10.21 6.21 22.94
C HIS A 262 10.19 5.71 24.38
N ASP A 263 11.37 5.64 25.01
CA ASP A 263 11.56 5.07 26.36
C ASP A 263 10.96 3.66 26.53
N GLY A 264 10.90 2.90 25.43
CA GLY A 264 10.36 1.54 25.38
C GLY A 264 8.84 1.46 25.16
N GLU A 265 8.14 2.58 25.12
CA GLU A 265 6.71 2.66 24.81
C GLU A 265 6.51 2.80 23.30
N LEU A 266 5.57 2.02 22.75
CA LEU A 266 5.22 2.07 21.33
C LEU A 266 4.47 3.37 21.02
N LEU A 267 5.02 4.18 20.13
CA LEU A 267 4.37 5.41 19.67
C LEU A 267 3.50 5.14 18.43
N THR A 268 4.08 4.54 17.39
CA THR A 268 3.40 4.34 16.11
C THR A 268 4.07 3.29 15.21
N ASP A 269 3.33 2.85 14.19
CA ASP A 269 3.82 2.02 13.08
C ASP A 269 4.06 2.90 11.84
N ILE A 270 5.21 2.74 11.20
CA ILE A 270 5.57 3.48 9.98
C ILE A 270 5.78 2.50 8.83
N GLY A 271 5.13 2.80 7.69
CA GLY A 271 5.19 1.99 6.48
C GLY A 271 6.07 2.55 5.37
N PRO A 272 6.20 1.83 4.25
CA PRO A 272 7.15 2.14 3.19
C PRO A 272 6.95 3.52 2.57
N GLY A 273 8.03 4.24 2.29
CA GLY A 273 8.05 5.58 1.71
C GLY A 273 8.45 6.66 2.73
N ALA A 274 8.37 6.35 4.02
CA ALA A 274 8.80 7.23 5.09
C ALA A 274 10.32 7.37 5.18
N VAL A 275 10.76 8.57 5.55
CA VAL A 275 12.16 8.87 5.90
C VAL A 275 12.30 8.80 7.42
N LEU A 276 13.26 8.02 7.89
CA LEU A 276 13.48 7.70 9.30
C LEU A 276 14.81 8.27 9.77
N GLY A 277 14.83 8.74 11.02
CA GLY A 277 16.04 9.22 11.69
C GLY A 277 16.43 10.66 11.36
N GLU A 278 15.56 11.38 10.63
CA GLU A 278 15.68 12.78 10.24
C GLU A 278 15.86 13.72 11.45
N ARG A 279 15.22 13.41 12.59
CA ARG A 279 15.31 14.21 13.82
C ARG A 279 16.72 14.30 14.38
N ALA A 280 17.52 13.23 14.25
CA ALA A 280 18.89 13.23 14.76
C ALA A 280 19.80 14.24 14.06
N LEU A 281 19.47 14.64 12.83
CA LEU A 281 20.21 15.65 12.09
C LEU A 281 19.97 17.08 12.60
N LEU A 282 18.84 17.30 13.29
CA LEU A 282 18.46 18.58 13.88
C LEU A 282 18.75 18.62 15.38
N GLU A 283 18.51 17.51 16.07
CA GLU A 283 18.58 17.39 17.54
C GLU A 283 19.90 16.77 18.04
N GLY A 284 20.71 16.19 17.15
CA GLY A 284 22.06 15.65 17.44
C GLY A 284 22.10 14.19 17.91
N VAL A 285 20.96 13.63 18.33
CA VAL A 285 20.82 12.21 18.76
C VAL A 285 19.52 11.61 18.22
N ARG A 286 19.45 10.27 18.16
CA ARG A 286 18.21 9.55 17.87
C ARG A 286 17.22 9.77 19.00
N THR A 287 16.03 10.30 18.67
CA THR A 287 15.00 10.64 19.66
C THR A 287 14.12 9.46 20.06
N ALA A 288 14.14 8.38 19.29
CA ALA A 288 13.35 7.18 19.48
C ALA A 288 14.09 5.97 18.90
N THR A 289 13.77 4.77 19.39
CA THR A 289 14.21 3.50 18.82
C THR A 289 13.30 3.14 17.64
N VAL A 290 13.88 2.79 16.50
CA VAL A 290 13.16 2.32 15.32
C VAL A 290 13.47 0.85 15.13
N ARG A 291 12.46 -0.02 15.27
CA ARG A 291 12.60 -1.47 15.21
C ARG A 291 11.74 -2.05 14.10
N ALA A 292 12.24 -3.07 13.41
CA ALA A 292 11.50 -3.75 12.36
C ALA A 292 10.35 -4.58 12.96
N ARG A 293 9.10 -4.29 12.59
CA ARG A 293 7.93 -5.09 13.01
C ARG A 293 7.68 -6.27 12.08
N THR A 294 7.91 -6.05 10.78
CA THR A 294 7.98 -7.10 9.75
C THR A 294 9.43 -7.22 9.26
N PRO A 295 9.78 -8.20 8.41
CA PRO A 295 10.97 -8.03 7.58
C PRO A 295 10.88 -6.70 6.82
N VAL A 296 11.95 -5.91 6.84
CA VAL A 296 11.99 -4.60 6.18
C VAL A 296 13.19 -4.48 5.27
N THR A 297 13.04 -3.63 4.26
CA THR A 297 14.16 -3.18 3.44
C THR A 297 14.24 -1.67 3.48
N VAL A 298 15.43 -1.14 3.76
CA VAL A 298 15.68 0.31 3.85
C VAL A 298 16.80 0.73 2.91
N ALA A 299 16.72 1.96 2.41
CA ALA A 299 17.81 2.66 1.73
C ALA A 299 18.44 3.66 2.71
N VAL A 300 19.73 3.51 3.01
CA VAL A 300 20.47 4.37 3.92
C VAL A 300 21.32 5.36 3.14
N VAL A 301 21.25 6.63 3.52
CA VAL A 301 22.07 7.72 2.98
C VAL A 301 22.60 8.61 4.10
N GLU A 302 23.69 9.32 3.83
CA GLU A 302 24.12 10.42 4.68
C GLU A 302 23.06 11.52 4.67
N GLY A 303 22.81 12.11 5.84
CA GLY A 303 21.82 13.16 6.04
C GLY A 303 22.03 14.39 5.16
N SER A 304 23.27 14.66 4.79
CA SER A 304 23.64 15.72 3.84
C SER A 304 23.12 15.52 2.42
N THR A 305 22.63 14.32 2.10
CA THR A 305 21.95 14.01 0.83
C THR A 305 20.54 14.60 0.78
N VAL A 306 19.94 14.89 1.95
CA VAL A 306 18.61 15.48 2.08
C VAL A 306 18.75 16.96 2.44
N ALA A 307 18.00 17.83 1.76
CA ALA A 307 18.01 19.26 2.06
C ALA A 307 17.53 19.50 3.50
N ARG A 308 18.18 20.41 4.23
CA ARG A 308 17.85 20.67 5.63
C ARG A 308 16.42 21.16 5.80
N GLU A 309 15.96 22.01 4.89
CA GLU A 309 14.60 22.54 4.88
C GLU A 309 13.56 21.41 4.75
N ASP A 310 13.87 20.38 3.96
CA ASP A 310 12.99 19.21 3.80
C ASP A 310 12.94 18.36 5.07
N LEU A 311 14.06 18.21 5.79
CA LEU A 311 14.10 17.54 7.10
C LEU A 311 13.24 18.29 8.13
N GLU A 312 13.30 19.62 8.15
CA GLU A 312 12.52 20.45 9.07
C GLU A 312 11.00 20.29 8.82
N VAL A 313 10.58 20.20 7.56
CA VAL A 313 9.18 19.92 7.21
C VAL A 313 8.76 18.51 7.62
N LEU A 314 9.60 17.49 7.41
CA LEU A 314 9.32 16.12 7.85
C LEU A 314 9.11 16.03 9.36
N VAL A 315 9.99 16.62 10.16
CA VAL A 315 9.88 16.62 11.63
C VAL A 315 8.59 17.27 12.10
N LEU A 316 8.17 18.36 11.46
CA LEU A 316 6.90 19.02 11.77
C LEU A 316 5.68 18.16 11.39
N GLY A 317 5.77 17.38 10.31
CA GLY A 317 4.74 16.43 9.90
C GLY A 317 4.61 15.28 10.90
N HIS A 318 5.69 14.55 11.15
CA HIS A 318 5.67 13.40 12.06
C HIS A 318 5.23 13.76 13.49
N ARG A 319 5.63 14.93 14.02
CA ARG A 319 5.17 15.38 15.36
C ARG A 319 3.67 15.59 15.45
N ARG A 320 2.99 15.95 14.36
CA ARG A 320 1.52 16.09 14.35
C ARG A 320 0.86 14.72 14.35
N GLU A 321 1.39 13.80 13.56
CA GLU A 321 0.89 12.42 13.46
C GLU A 321 1.08 11.66 14.80
N GLU A 322 2.20 11.87 15.50
CA GLU A 322 2.43 11.37 16.87
C GLU A 322 1.37 11.89 17.85
N GLY A 323 1.09 13.21 17.85
CA GLY A 323 0.08 13.80 18.73
C GLY A 323 -1.36 13.38 18.43
N GLU A 324 -1.71 13.22 17.16
CA GLU A 324 -3.02 12.71 16.74
C GLU A 324 -3.21 11.22 17.12
N ALA A 325 -2.14 10.42 17.10
CA ALA A 325 -2.17 9.03 17.53
C ALA A 325 -2.33 8.88 19.06
N GLU A 326 -1.66 9.75 19.85
CA GLU A 326 -1.85 9.82 21.31
C GLU A 326 -3.29 10.23 21.69
N ASP A 327 -3.86 11.22 21.01
CA ASP A 327 -5.24 11.68 21.24
C ASP A 327 -6.28 10.61 20.85
N ALA A 328 -6.00 9.77 19.85
CA ALA A 328 -6.89 8.68 19.44
C ALA A 328 -6.84 7.45 20.36
N ALA A 329 -5.78 7.32 21.17
CA ALA A 329 -5.58 6.22 22.12
C ALA A 329 -6.06 6.52 23.54
N GLY A 330 -6.38 7.79 23.86
CA GLY A 330 -6.90 8.27 25.15
C GLY A 330 -8.43 8.28 25.25
#